data_AF-A0A0A1XJC6-F1
#
_entry.id   AF-A0A0A1XJC6-F1
#
_cell.length_a   1.000
_cell.length_b   1.000
_cell.length_c   1.000
_cell.angle_alpha   90.00
_cell.angle_beta   90.00
_cell.angle_gamma   90.00
#
_symmetry.space_group_name_H-M   'P 1'
#
loop_
_entity.id
_entity.type
_entity.pdbx_description
1 polymer ?
#
loop_
_entity_poly.entity_id
_entity_poly.type
_entity_poly.pdbx_seq_one_letter_code
_entity_poly.pdbx_strand_id
1 'polypeptide(L)'
;TLFPSGSNTALRGKLNFISVGSKFKSQLAELMEKLEKNGTNFIRCIKPNSKMIDRDFEGGLALAQLKCSGTISVLELMEHGYPSRVQFADLYNMYKSVLPPELAKLPPRTFCEAMLQSLNLSSKDFKFGVKKVFFRPGKFVEFDRIMKSDPENLLAIVAKVKKWLIRSRWVKSALGAVCVIKCERK
;
A
#
# COMPACT_ATOMS: atom_id res chain seq x y z
N THR A 1 29.15 26.48 21.59
CA THR A 1 29.10 25.28 22.45
C THR A 1 27.64 25.08 22.86
N LEU A 2 27.00 24.02 22.36
CA LEU A 2 25.54 23.95 22.20
C LEU A 2 24.79 23.08 23.23
N PHE A 3 25.30 22.92 24.46
CA PHE A 3 24.51 22.39 25.59
C PHE A 3 25.05 22.92 26.94
N PRO A 4 24.24 23.59 27.78
CA PRO A 4 24.69 24.01 29.11
C PRO A 4 24.52 22.85 30.10
N SER A 5 25.57 22.52 30.85
CA SER A 5 25.51 21.56 31.94
C SER A 5 24.83 22.20 33.16
N GLY A 6 23.63 21.71 33.50
CA GLY A 6 22.98 22.02 34.77
C GLY A 6 23.80 21.47 35.95
N SER A 7 24.13 22.36 36.88
CA SER A 7 24.84 22.08 38.14
C SER A 7 23.97 21.28 39.10
N ASN A 8 24.35 20.05 39.42
CA ASN A 8 23.85 19.33 40.58
C ASN A 8 24.95 19.24 41.64
N THR A 9 24.65 19.82 42.81
CA THR A 9 25.49 19.86 44.01
C THR A 9 25.81 18.46 44.53
N ALA A 10 27.08 18.29 44.90
CA ALA A 10 27.75 17.01 45.12
C ALA A 10 27.35 16.28 46.42
N LEU A 11 27.10 14.96 46.31
CA LEU A 11 27.39 13.99 47.36
C LEU A 11 28.78 13.40 47.08
N ARG A 12 29.72 13.73 47.97
CA ARG A 12 31.15 13.42 47.94
C ARG A 12 31.34 11.95 48.34
N GLY A 13 31.86 11.08 47.45
CA GLY A 13 32.38 9.77 47.88
C GLY A 13 32.24 8.55 46.95
N LYS A 14 31.57 8.65 45.81
CA LYS A 14 31.65 7.63 44.74
C LYS A 14 31.93 8.38 43.45
N LEU A 15 33.11 8.17 42.87
CA LEU A 15 33.30 8.47 41.45
C LEU A 15 32.30 7.55 40.73
N ASN A 16 31.13 8.11 40.39
CA ASN A 16 30.18 7.45 39.50
C ASN A 16 30.89 7.35 38.15
N PHE A 17 31.68 6.29 37.98
CA PHE A 17 32.33 5.96 36.72
C PHE A 17 31.23 5.57 35.74
N ILE A 18 30.67 6.57 35.08
CA ILE A 18 29.72 6.37 34.01
C ILE A 18 30.54 5.89 32.82
N SER A 19 30.35 4.64 32.44
CA SER A 19 31.01 4.08 31.27
C SER A 19 30.57 4.81 30.00
N VAL A 20 31.43 4.86 29.00
CA VAL A 20 31.09 5.42 27.68
C VAL A 20 29.83 4.76 27.11
N GLY A 21 29.67 3.45 27.32
CA GLY A 21 28.46 2.71 26.92
C GLY A 21 27.20 3.17 27.64
N SER A 22 27.28 3.45 28.94
CA SER A 22 26.14 3.98 29.71
C SER A 22 25.73 5.37 29.21
N LYS A 23 26.71 6.24 28.90
CA LYS A 23 26.44 7.56 28.31
C LYS A 23 25.81 7.45 26.92
N PHE A 24 26.32 6.57 26.06
CA PHE A 24 25.75 6.34 24.72
C PHE A 24 24.31 5.84 24.80
N LYS A 25 24.02 4.89 25.70
CA LYS A 25 22.67 4.37 25.92
C LYS A 25 21.70 5.48 26.32
N SER A 26 22.08 6.35 27.27
CA SER A 26 21.25 7.47 27.70
C SER A 26 21.00 8.48 26.58
N GLN A 27 22.02 8.82 25.80
CA GLN A 27 21.89 9.73 24.66
C GLN A 27 21.02 9.14 23.54
N LEU A 28 21.14 7.84 23.26
CA LEU A 28 20.30 7.17 22.28
C LEU A 28 18.83 7.12 22.73
N ALA A 29 18.58 6.87 24.02
CA ALA A 29 17.22 6.89 24.57
C ALA A 29 16.56 8.26 24.44
N GLU A 30 17.30 9.34 24.76
CA GLU A 30 16.81 10.72 24.59
C GLU A 30 16.51 11.04 23.11
N LEU A 31 17.34 10.56 22.18
CA LEU A 31 17.10 10.71 20.75
C LEU A 31 15.83 9.98 20.30
N MET A 32 15.62 8.74 20.75
CA MET A 32 14.43 7.96 20.41
C MET A 32 13.16 8.64 20.92
N GLU A 33 13.16 9.16 22.14
CA GLU A 33 12.01 9.90 22.70
C GLU A 33 11.67 11.15 21.86
N LYS A 34 12.68 11.88 21.38
CA LYS A 34 12.48 13.03 20.50
C LYS A 34 11.91 12.63 19.13
N LEU A 35 12.33 11.49 18.58
CA LEU A 35 11.80 11.00 17.31
C LEU A 35 10.36 10.51 17.45
N GLU A 36 10.01 9.85 18.57
CA GLU A 36 8.64 9.39 18.83
C GLU A 36 7.64 10.54 18.99
N LYS A 37 8.07 11.67 19.57
CA LYS A 37 7.23 12.87 19.71
C LYS A 37 6.96 13.61 18.40
N ASN A 38 7.73 13.33 17.35
CA ASN A 38 7.66 14.04 16.07
C ASN A 38 7.24 13.10 14.93
N GLY A 39 6.72 13.65 13.84
CA GLY A 39 6.57 12.88 12.60
C GLY A 39 7.95 12.54 12.02
N THR A 40 8.20 11.26 11.74
CA THR A 40 9.47 10.80 11.17
C THR A 40 9.37 10.59 9.65
N ASN A 41 10.37 11.06 8.92
CA ASN A 41 10.56 10.78 7.50
C ASN A 41 11.85 9.98 7.33
N PHE A 42 11.79 8.87 6.58
CA PHE A 42 12.94 7.99 6.38
C PHE A 42 13.53 8.17 4.99
N ILE A 43 14.80 8.55 4.92
CA ILE A 43 15.57 8.62 3.68
C ILE A 43 16.62 7.51 3.71
N ARG A 44 16.62 6.64 2.70
CA ARG A 44 17.62 5.57 2.55
C ARG A 44 18.56 5.91 1.40
N CYS A 45 19.83 6.13 1.72
CA CYS A 45 20.87 6.38 0.73
C CYS A 45 21.48 5.05 0.26
N ILE A 46 21.69 4.90 -1.05
CA ILE A 46 22.35 3.72 -1.66
C ILE A 46 23.56 4.20 -2.45
N LYS A 47 24.74 3.64 -2.14
CA LYS A 47 25.97 3.84 -2.91
C LYS A 47 25.92 2.96 -4.17
N PRO A 48 25.93 3.53 -5.39
CA PRO A 48 25.73 2.76 -6.62
C PRO A 48 26.95 1.91 -7.02
N ASN A 49 28.17 2.36 -6.73
CA ASN A 49 29.40 1.64 -7.02
C ASN A 49 30.49 2.02 -6.00
N SER A 50 31.44 1.12 -5.76
CA SER A 50 32.52 1.36 -4.78
C SER A 50 33.52 2.44 -5.21
N LYS A 51 33.73 2.58 -6.53
CA LYS A 51 34.73 3.43 -7.18
C LYS A 51 34.37 4.94 -7.20
N MET A 52 33.13 5.28 -6.84
CA MET A 52 32.59 6.65 -6.90
C MET A 52 32.58 7.27 -8.31
N ILE A 53 32.37 6.44 -9.34
CA ILE A 53 32.29 6.87 -10.74
C ILE A 53 30.84 7.11 -11.12
N ASP A 54 30.56 8.12 -11.95
CA ASP A 54 29.22 8.38 -12.45
C ASP A 54 28.77 7.30 -13.45
N ARG A 55 27.45 7.04 -13.49
CA ARG A 55 26.82 6.06 -14.39
C ARG A 55 27.31 4.61 -14.28
N ASP A 56 28.20 4.30 -13.33
CA ASP A 56 28.59 2.93 -13.00
C ASP A 56 27.69 2.37 -11.89
N PHE A 57 27.23 1.12 -12.03
CA PHE A 57 26.31 0.48 -11.09
C PHE A 57 26.73 -0.95 -10.76
N GLU A 58 27.00 -1.19 -9.49
CA GLU A 58 27.40 -2.46 -8.93
C GLU A 58 26.21 -3.11 -8.20
N GLY A 59 25.48 -3.98 -8.90
CA GLY A 59 24.25 -4.60 -8.37
C GLY A 59 24.44 -5.39 -7.07
N GLY A 60 25.60 -6.05 -6.91
CA GLY A 60 25.94 -6.79 -5.68
C GLY A 60 26.04 -5.88 -4.45
N LEU A 61 26.71 -4.73 -4.60
CA LEU A 61 26.85 -3.72 -3.57
C LEU A 61 25.50 -3.09 -3.19
N ALA A 62 24.67 -2.78 -4.18
CA ALA A 62 23.34 -2.23 -3.95
C ALA A 62 22.43 -3.23 -3.21
N LEU A 63 22.45 -4.51 -3.61
CA LEU A 63 21.67 -5.57 -2.95
C LEU A 63 22.11 -5.78 -1.49
N ALA A 64 23.42 -5.76 -1.22
CA ALA A 64 23.94 -5.87 0.14
C ALA A 64 23.44 -4.70 1.01
N GLN A 65 23.47 -3.47 0.50
CA GLN A 65 22.94 -2.29 1.21
C GLN A 65 21.43 -2.38 1.45
N LEU A 66 20.65 -2.88 0.50
CA LEU A 66 19.21 -3.07 0.68
C LEU A 66 18.88 -4.12 1.76
N LYS A 67 19.69 -5.17 1.86
CA LYS A 67 19.62 -6.16 2.96
C LYS A 67 19.98 -5.52 4.30
N CYS A 68 21.15 -4.87 4.40
CA CYS A 68 21.63 -4.27 5.64
C CYS A 68 20.74 -3.12 6.14
N SER A 69 20.09 -2.37 5.24
CA SER A 69 19.15 -1.29 5.60
C SER A 69 17.77 -1.78 6.05
N GLY A 70 17.51 -3.09 6.03
CA GLY A 70 16.21 -3.68 6.34
C GLY A 70 15.13 -3.39 5.29
N THR A 71 15.52 -2.91 4.10
CA THR A 71 14.56 -2.58 3.03
C THR A 71 13.79 -3.82 2.57
N ILE A 72 14.47 -4.96 2.48
CA ILE A 72 13.85 -6.23 2.08
C ILE A 72 12.84 -6.70 3.14
N SER A 73 13.19 -6.64 4.42
CA SER A 73 12.28 -7.01 5.51
C SER A 73 11.02 -6.14 5.56
N VAL A 74 11.15 -4.85 5.22
CA VAL A 74 9.98 -3.97 5.08
C VAL A 74 9.11 -4.38 3.89
N LEU A 75 9.70 -4.80 2.77
CA LEU A 75 8.96 -5.29 1.61
C LEU A 75 8.20 -6.59 1.94
N GLU A 76 8.85 -7.53 2.64
CA GLU A 76 8.23 -8.77 3.12
C GLU A 76 7.04 -8.48 4.05
N LEU A 77 7.18 -7.51 4.97
CA LEU A 77 6.06 -7.06 5.82
C LEU A 77 4.91 -6.49 4.98
N MET A 78 5.21 -5.69 3.96
CA MET A 78 4.19 -5.13 3.06
C MET A 78 3.44 -6.20 2.25
N GLU A 79 4.11 -7.30 1.93
CA GLU A 79 3.55 -8.42 1.18
C GLU A 79 2.40 -9.12 1.94
N HIS A 80 2.48 -9.18 3.27
CA HIS A 80 1.41 -9.70 4.14
C HIS A 80 0.14 -8.83 4.10
N GLY A 81 0.23 -7.60 3.59
CA GLY A 81 -0.89 -6.69 3.42
C GLY A 81 -1.44 -6.67 1.99
N TYR A 82 -1.61 -5.45 1.48
CA TYR A 82 -2.07 -5.14 0.13
C TYR A 82 -1.05 -4.20 -0.53
N PRO A 83 0.02 -4.74 -1.14
CA PRO A 83 1.11 -3.94 -1.68
C PRO A 83 0.69 -3.12 -2.90
N SER A 84 -0.23 -3.65 -3.72
CA SER A 84 -0.74 -2.98 -4.92
C SER A 84 -2.02 -2.22 -4.61
N ARG A 85 -2.01 -0.91 -4.85
CA ARG A 85 -3.12 0.01 -4.54
C ARG A 85 -3.35 0.95 -5.72
N VAL A 86 -4.54 0.87 -6.33
CA VAL A 86 -4.84 1.63 -7.56
C VAL A 86 -6.12 2.42 -7.36
N GLN A 87 -6.15 3.68 -7.80
CA GLN A 87 -7.39 4.46 -7.74
C GLN A 87 -8.41 3.93 -8.75
N PHE A 88 -9.69 4.07 -8.45
CA PHE A 88 -10.75 3.65 -9.38
C PHE A 88 -10.66 4.37 -10.73
N ALA A 89 -10.33 5.66 -10.72
CA ALA A 89 -10.20 6.46 -11.93
C ALA A 89 -9.04 5.97 -12.80
N ASP A 90 -7.87 5.74 -12.20
CA ASP A 90 -6.68 5.24 -12.91
C ASP A 90 -6.96 3.88 -13.54
N LEU A 91 -7.53 2.95 -12.77
CA LEU A 91 -7.85 1.60 -13.26
C LEU A 91 -8.86 1.66 -14.40
N TYR A 92 -9.90 2.50 -14.30
CA TYR A 92 -10.86 2.69 -15.37
C TYR A 92 -10.22 3.26 -16.64
N ASN A 93 -9.39 4.30 -16.50
CA ASN A 93 -8.73 4.94 -17.64
C ASN A 93 -7.76 4.00 -18.37
N MET A 94 -7.10 3.09 -17.64
CA MET A 94 -6.21 2.08 -18.24
C MET A 94 -6.92 1.16 -19.24
N TYR A 95 -8.18 0.80 -18.98
CA TYR A 95 -8.91 -0.19 -19.80
C TYR A 95 -10.05 0.39 -20.61
N LYS A 96 -10.42 1.66 -20.40
CA LYS A 96 -11.53 2.34 -21.09
C LYS A 96 -11.49 2.18 -22.61
N SER A 97 -10.31 2.25 -23.21
CA SER A 97 -10.11 2.17 -24.66
C SER A 97 -10.46 0.81 -25.27
N VAL A 98 -10.33 -0.27 -24.49
CA VAL A 98 -10.55 -1.65 -24.95
C VAL A 98 -11.98 -2.11 -24.66
N LEU A 99 -12.72 -1.36 -23.85
CA LEU A 99 -14.05 -1.76 -23.38
C LEU A 99 -15.16 -1.35 -24.35
N PRO A 100 -16.25 -2.14 -24.43
CA PRO A 100 -17.43 -1.74 -25.18
C PRO A 100 -18.02 -0.41 -24.68
N PRO A 101 -18.68 0.38 -25.55
CA PRO A 101 -19.20 1.72 -25.22
C PRO A 101 -20.14 1.74 -24.01
N GLU A 102 -20.88 0.66 -23.80
CA GLU A 102 -21.82 0.52 -22.67
C GLU A 102 -21.09 0.47 -21.31
N LEU A 103 -19.97 -0.25 -21.23
CA LEU A 103 -19.16 -0.34 -20.01
C LEU A 103 -18.30 0.90 -19.82
N ALA A 104 -17.83 1.48 -20.94
CA ALA A 104 -17.07 2.73 -20.92
C ALA A 104 -17.89 3.93 -20.39
N LYS A 105 -19.22 3.85 -20.29
CA LYS A 105 -20.05 4.91 -19.69
C LYS A 105 -20.26 4.77 -18.18
N LEU A 106 -19.83 3.66 -17.57
CA LEU A 106 -20.04 3.41 -16.15
C LEU A 106 -19.18 4.33 -15.28
N PRO A 107 -19.67 4.70 -14.07
CA PRO A 107 -18.83 5.37 -13.08
C PRO A 107 -17.61 4.52 -12.74
N PRO A 108 -16.40 5.10 -12.54
CA PRO A 108 -15.17 4.33 -12.33
C PRO A 108 -15.24 3.30 -11.21
N ARG A 109 -15.91 3.63 -10.10
CA ARG A 109 -16.11 2.70 -8.98
C ARG A 109 -16.97 1.51 -9.39
N THR A 110 -18.13 1.76 -10.01
CA THR A 110 -19.05 0.70 -10.45
C THR A 110 -18.41 -0.17 -11.51
N PHE A 111 -17.63 0.42 -12.42
CA PHE A 111 -16.82 -0.31 -13.38
C PHE A 111 -15.85 -1.28 -12.68
N CYS A 112 -15.04 -0.78 -11.74
CA CYS A 112 -14.07 -1.61 -11.02
C CYS A 112 -14.75 -2.72 -10.20
N GLU A 113 -15.86 -2.40 -9.52
CA GLU A 113 -16.67 -3.38 -8.78
C GLU A 113 -17.19 -4.48 -9.72
N ALA A 114 -17.77 -4.10 -10.86
CA ALA A 114 -18.35 -5.05 -11.79
C ALA A 114 -17.28 -5.94 -12.44
N MET A 115 -16.15 -5.37 -12.84
CA MET A 115 -15.05 -6.12 -13.45
C MET A 115 -14.45 -7.14 -12.49
N LEU A 116 -14.02 -6.70 -11.30
CA LEU A 116 -13.32 -7.57 -10.35
C LEU A 116 -14.23 -8.64 -9.75
N GLN A 117 -15.54 -8.38 -9.62
CA GLN A 117 -16.52 -9.37 -9.16
C GLN A 117 -16.94 -10.36 -10.26
N SER A 118 -16.76 -9.99 -11.53
CA SER A 118 -17.09 -10.86 -12.67
C SER A 118 -15.92 -11.75 -13.09
N LEU A 119 -14.71 -11.35 -12.74
CA LEU A 119 -13.54 -12.21 -12.73
C LEU A 119 -13.65 -13.12 -11.51
N ASN A 120 -13.39 -14.42 -11.66
CA ASN A 120 -13.48 -15.41 -10.57
C ASN A 120 -12.35 -15.24 -9.52
N LEU A 121 -11.98 -14.01 -9.19
CA LEU A 121 -11.04 -13.68 -8.13
C LEU A 121 -11.72 -13.85 -6.78
N SER A 122 -11.01 -14.43 -5.82
CA SER A 122 -11.54 -14.64 -4.48
C SER A 122 -11.72 -13.32 -3.75
N SER A 123 -12.70 -13.23 -2.85
CA SER A 123 -12.89 -12.06 -1.98
C SER A 123 -11.72 -11.79 -1.03
N LYS A 124 -10.75 -12.72 -0.94
CA LYS A 124 -9.48 -12.57 -0.21
C LYS A 124 -8.38 -11.90 -1.05
N ASP A 125 -8.49 -11.94 -2.38
CA ASP A 125 -7.46 -11.48 -3.33
C ASP A 125 -7.46 -9.96 -3.52
N PHE A 126 -8.60 -9.32 -3.30
CA PHE A 126 -8.73 -7.87 -3.39
C PHE A 126 -9.72 -7.31 -2.36
N LYS A 127 -9.61 -6.02 -2.08
CA LYS A 127 -10.55 -5.26 -1.25
C LYS A 127 -10.86 -3.91 -1.88
N PHE A 128 -12.12 -3.49 -1.76
CA PHE A 128 -12.55 -2.15 -2.16
C PHE A 128 -12.44 -1.19 -0.98
N GLY A 129 -11.66 -0.12 -1.16
CA GLY A 129 -11.69 1.02 -0.27
C GLY A 129 -12.72 2.07 -0.71
N VAL A 130 -12.56 3.28 -0.17
CA VAL A 130 -13.42 4.43 -0.54
C VAL A 130 -13.11 4.94 -1.96
N LYS A 131 -11.82 5.09 -2.29
CA LYS A 131 -11.35 5.63 -3.57
C LYS A 131 -10.42 4.70 -4.37
N LYS A 132 -9.99 3.59 -3.77
CA LYS A 132 -8.94 2.71 -4.29
C LYS A 132 -9.34 1.25 -4.20
N VAL A 133 -8.81 0.43 -5.11
CA VAL A 133 -8.76 -1.02 -5.01
C VAL A 133 -7.42 -1.44 -4.41
N PHE A 134 -7.47 -2.40 -3.49
CA PHE A 134 -6.32 -2.99 -2.83
C PHE A 134 -6.19 -4.44 -3.31
N PHE A 135 -5.02 -4.81 -3.84
CA PHE A 135 -4.75 -6.16 -4.34
C PHE A 135 -3.70 -6.86 -3.48
N ARG A 136 -3.90 -8.16 -3.28
CA ARG A 136 -2.87 -9.06 -2.75
C ARG A 136 -1.68 -9.14 -3.73
N PRO A 137 -0.51 -9.58 -3.25
CA PRO A 137 0.67 -9.78 -4.11
C PRO A 137 0.32 -10.58 -5.38
N GLY A 138 0.82 -10.14 -6.54
CA GLY A 138 0.60 -10.79 -7.84
C GLY A 138 -0.80 -10.64 -8.46
N LYS A 139 -1.84 -10.34 -7.68
CA LYS A 139 -3.24 -10.31 -8.16
C LYS A 139 -3.56 -9.17 -9.11
N PHE A 140 -2.89 -8.02 -8.95
CA PHE A 140 -3.01 -6.94 -9.91
C PHE A 140 -2.43 -7.32 -11.29
N VAL A 141 -1.29 -8.01 -11.30
CA VAL A 141 -0.64 -8.48 -12.55
C VAL A 141 -1.49 -9.56 -13.22
N GLU A 142 -2.06 -10.48 -12.44
CA GLU A 142 -3.01 -11.48 -12.93
C GLU A 142 -4.22 -10.80 -13.59
N PHE A 143 -4.80 -9.81 -12.92
CA PHE A 143 -5.90 -9.01 -13.46
C PHE A 143 -5.52 -8.30 -14.76
N ASP A 144 -4.38 -7.60 -14.80
CA ASP A 144 -3.91 -6.86 -15.98
C ASP A 144 -3.67 -7.80 -17.17
N ARG A 145 -3.10 -8.98 -16.92
CA ARG A 145 -2.92 -10.02 -17.93
C ARG A 145 -4.24 -10.51 -18.52
N ILE A 146 -5.25 -10.72 -17.67
CA ILE A 146 -6.58 -11.13 -18.13
C ILE A 146 -7.22 -10.02 -18.97
N MET A 147 -7.07 -8.76 -18.56
CA MET A 147 -7.63 -7.62 -19.29
C MET A 147 -6.99 -7.38 -20.66
N LYS A 148 -5.72 -7.72 -20.81
CA LYS A 148 -4.94 -7.58 -22.05
C LYS A 148 -4.91 -8.86 -22.91
N SER A 149 -5.64 -9.90 -22.51
CA SER A 149 -5.74 -11.15 -23.25
C SER A 149 -6.63 -11.01 -24.49
N ASP A 150 -6.78 -12.10 -25.26
CA ASP A 150 -7.44 -12.11 -26.56
C ASP A 150 -8.85 -11.47 -26.53
N PRO A 151 -9.26 -10.79 -27.62
CA PRO A 151 -10.55 -10.09 -27.70
C PRO A 151 -11.76 -10.98 -27.38
N GLU A 152 -11.69 -12.27 -27.70
CA GLU A 152 -12.75 -13.24 -27.39
C GLU A 152 -12.94 -13.45 -25.88
N ASN A 153 -11.84 -13.54 -25.12
CA ASN A 153 -11.91 -13.67 -23.68
C ASN A 153 -12.48 -12.39 -23.05
N LEU A 154 -12.14 -11.23 -23.59
CA LEU A 154 -12.71 -9.96 -23.16
C LEU A 154 -14.23 -9.93 -23.37
N LEU A 155 -14.75 -10.43 -24.49
CA LEU A 155 -16.20 -10.54 -24.72
C LEU A 155 -16.88 -11.44 -23.68
N ALA A 156 -16.27 -12.58 -23.34
CA ALA A 156 -16.78 -13.47 -22.30
C ALA A 156 -16.81 -12.78 -20.92
N ILE A 157 -15.79 -11.99 -20.59
CA ILE A 157 -15.74 -11.19 -19.36
C ILE A 157 -16.83 -10.12 -19.38
N VAL A 158 -17.00 -9.38 -20.48
CA VAL A 158 -18.04 -8.37 -20.64
C VAL A 158 -19.43 -8.98 -20.44
N ALA A 159 -19.69 -10.17 -20.97
CA ALA A 159 -20.97 -10.85 -20.76
C ALA A 159 -21.23 -11.15 -19.27
N LYS A 160 -20.21 -11.62 -18.53
CA LYS A 160 -20.28 -11.83 -17.07
C LYS A 160 -20.53 -10.50 -16.34
N VAL A 161 -19.85 -9.43 -16.74
CA VAL A 161 -20.01 -8.08 -16.19
C VAL A 161 -21.43 -7.56 -16.38
N LYS A 162 -22.00 -7.71 -17.57
CA LYS A 162 -23.40 -7.34 -17.84
C LYS A 162 -24.37 -8.10 -16.93
N LYS A 163 -24.19 -9.43 -16.80
CA LYS A 163 -25.01 -10.26 -15.91
C LYS A 163 -24.89 -9.83 -14.45
N TRP A 164 -23.67 -9.53 -14.00
CA TRP A 164 -23.43 -9.04 -12.65
C TRP A 164 -24.07 -7.68 -12.42
N LEU A 165 -23.98 -6.75 -13.37
CA LEU A 165 -24.59 -5.41 -13.26
C LEU A 165 -26.12 -5.49 -13.10
N ILE A 166 -26.78 -6.32 -13.91
CA ILE A 166 -28.24 -6.53 -13.82
C ILE A 166 -28.59 -7.10 -12.44
N ARG A 167 -27.91 -8.16 -12.00
CA ARG A 167 -28.13 -8.77 -10.68
C ARG A 167 -27.88 -7.78 -9.54
N SER A 168 -26.79 -7.04 -9.60
CA SER A 168 -26.38 -6.06 -8.59
C SER A 168 -27.40 -4.93 -8.47
N ARG A 169 -27.89 -4.40 -9.61
CA ARG A 169 -28.96 -3.39 -9.63
C ARG A 169 -30.25 -3.93 -9.01
N TRP A 170 -30.69 -5.12 -9.41
CA TRP A 170 -31.91 -5.73 -8.86
C TRP A 170 -31.83 -5.94 -7.34
N VAL A 171 -30.72 -6.51 -6.84
CA VAL A 171 -30.51 -6.72 -5.40
C VAL A 171 -30.50 -5.39 -4.65
N LYS A 172 -29.82 -4.36 -5.17
CA LYS A 172 -29.79 -3.03 -4.53
C LYS A 172 -31.17 -2.40 -4.46
N SER A 173 -31.98 -2.49 -5.53
CA SER A 173 -33.35 -1.98 -5.54
C SER A 173 -34.24 -2.71 -4.54
N ALA A 174 -34.17 -4.04 -4.49
CA ALA A 174 -34.93 -4.86 -3.55
C ALA A 174 -34.56 -4.53 -2.09
N LEU A 175 -33.27 -4.44 -1.78
CA LEU A 175 -32.78 -4.05 -0.45
C LEU A 175 -33.20 -2.61 -0.09
N GLY A 176 -33.16 -1.69 -1.05
CA GLY A 176 -33.63 -0.32 -0.87
C GLY A 176 -35.10 -0.26 -0.47
N ALA A 177 -35.96 -0.97 -1.18
CA ALA A 177 -37.39 -1.07 -0.84
C ALA A 177 -37.62 -1.65 0.56
N VAL A 178 -36.90 -2.72 0.92
CA VAL A 178 -36.97 -3.33 2.25
C VAL A 178 -36.50 -2.36 3.34
N CYS A 179 -35.45 -1.57 3.10
CA CYS A 179 -34.97 -0.56 4.03
C CYS A 179 -36.01 0.53 4.28
N VAL A 180 -36.66 1.05 3.23
CA VAL A 180 -37.73 2.06 3.35
C VAL A 180 -38.89 1.52 4.19
N ILE A 181 -39.39 0.33 3.87
CA ILE A 181 -40.48 -0.32 4.63
C ILE A 181 -40.10 -0.51 6.10
N LYS A 182 -38.84 -0.87 6.40
CA LYS A 182 -38.36 -1.01 7.78
C LYS A 182 -38.24 0.33 8.51
N CYS A 183 -37.88 1.40 7.81
CA CYS A 183 -37.82 2.75 8.39
C CYS A 183 -39.20 3.31 8.69
N GLU A 184 -40.21 3.03 7.86
CA GLU A 184 -41.60 3.46 8.07
C GLU A 184 -42.32 2.71 9.20
N ARG A 185 -41.84 1.51 9.56
CA ARG A 185 -42.38 0.69 10.66
C ARG A 185 -41.72 0.95 12.02
N LYS A 186 -40.75 1.87 12.07
CA LYS A 186 -40.10 2.33 13.31
C LYS A 186 -40.70 3.66 13.75
#